data_AF-A0A9W6IB41-F1
#
_entry.id   AF-A0A9W6IB41-F1
#
_cell.length_a   1.000
_cell.length_b   1.000
_cell.length_c   1.000
_cell.angle_alpha   90.00
_cell.angle_beta   90.00
_cell.angle_gamma   90.00
#
_symmetry.space_group_name_H-M   'P 1'
#
loop_
_entity.id
_entity.type
_entity.pdbx_description
1 polymer ?
#
loop_
_entity_poly.entity_id
_entity_poly.type
_entity_poly.pdbx_seq_one_letter_code
_entity_poly.pdbx_strand_id
1 'polypeptide(L)'
;MRNLSPDELERLIRANHRLKLSLMVTIAVIIAAVVLMMPTDMPFPVGIGAALGMGIGSLLLIPQRRLLNELGLTNVEARAIIEAEREKRGGLADLPPEARARREARRAGVFLVVGLVLVVILSVAAFYFFGHAGQTVEEDAPTDPWFAVSFFAGFVALCAGPAFLLQSRRCKRLADSWREAAAKEAR
;
A
#
# COMPACT_ATOMS: atom_id res chain seq x y z
N MET A 1 20.32 -18.68 -7.67
CA MET A 1 18.84 -18.59 -7.66
C MET A 1 18.30 -19.98 -7.94
N ARG A 2 17.41 -20.51 -7.09
CA ARG A 2 16.83 -21.84 -7.27
C ARG A 2 15.79 -21.75 -8.40
N ASN A 3 15.90 -22.62 -9.40
CA ASN A 3 14.94 -22.67 -10.51
C ASN A 3 13.71 -23.46 -10.05
N LEU A 4 12.60 -22.77 -9.81
CA LEU A 4 11.30 -23.41 -9.58
C LEU A 4 10.78 -24.02 -10.87
N SER A 5 10.04 -25.13 -10.76
CA SER A 5 9.33 -25.67 -11.91
C SER A 5 8.21 -24.72 -12.37
N PRO A 6 7.81 -24.76 -13.65
CA PRO A 6 6.75 -23.90 -14.18
C PRO A 6 5.43 -24.00 -13.39
N ASP A 7 5.10 -25.20 -12.91
CA ASP A 7 3.87 -25.48 -12.15
C ASP A 7 3.93 -24.89 -10.73
N GLU A 8 5.07 -24.97 -10.05
CA GLU A 8 5.28 -24.36 -8.73
C GLU A 8 5.23 -22.83 -8.81
N LEU A 9 5.79 -22.26 -9.88
CA LEU A 9 5.77 -20.82 -10.13
C LEU A 9 4.34 -20.31 -10.37
N GLU A 10 3.55 -21.05 -11.16
CA GLU A 10 2.15 -20.69 -11.40
C GLU A 10 1.29 -20.80 -10.13
N ARG A 11 1.56 -21.80 -9.29
CA ARG A 11 0.92 -21.93 -7.96
C ARG A 11 1.28 -20.74 -7.05
N LEU A 12 2.55 -20.35 -7.00
CA LEU A 12 3.02 -19.21 -6.22
C LEU A 12 2.38 -17.88 -6.68
N ILE A 13 2.29 -17.65 -7.99
CA ILE A 13 1.66 -16.45 -8.57
C ILE A 13 0.16 -16.40 -8.23
N ARG A 14 -0.56 -17.52 -8.43
CA ARG A 14 -2.00 -17.60 -8.12
C ARG A 14 -2.27 -17.39 -6.64
N ALA A 15 -1.47 -17.98 -5.76
CA ALA A 15 -1.60 -17.80 -4.32
C ALA A 15 -1.37 -16.33 -3.91
N ASN A 16 -0.34 -15.67 -4.45
CA ASN A 16 -0.07 -14.26 -4.18
C ASN A 16 -1.20 -13.35 -4.70
N HIS A 17 -1.75 -13.65 -5.88
CA HIS A 17 -2.89 -12.89 -6.42
C HIS A 17 -4.15 -13.06 -5.54
N ARG A 18 -4.47 -14.29 -5.14
CA ARG A 18 -5.59 -14.57 -4.23
C ARG A 18 -5.45 -13.87 -2.90
N LEU A 19 -4.25 -13.83 -2.33
CA LEU A 19 -3.97 -13.12 -1.09
C LEU A 19 -4.18 -11.61 -1.22
N LYS A 20 -3.70 -11.00 -2.31
CA LYS A 20 -3.91 -9.56 -2.55
C LYS A 20 -5.39 -9.24 -2.69
N LEU A 21 -6.13 -10.09 -3.38
CA LEU A 21 -7.56 -9.91 -3.61
C LEU A 21 -8.33 -10.09 -2.30
N SER A 22 -8.03 -11.12 -1.50
CA SER A 22 -8.66 -11.31 -0.19
C SER A 22 -8.32 -10.19 0.79
N LEU A 23 -7.10 -9.66 0.74
CA LEU A 23 -6.71 -8.49 1.53
C LEU A 23 -7.52 -7.25 1.11
N MET A 24 -7.64 -6.97 -0.19
CA MET A 24 -8.43 -5.84 -0.69
C MET A 24 -9.91 -5.95 -0.31
N VAL A 25 -10.51 -7.13 -0.46
CA VAL A 25 -11.90 -7.38 -0.08
C VAL A 25 -12.09 -7.18 1.43
N THR A 26 -11.19 -7.73 2.25
CA THR A 26 -11.22 -7.54 3.70
C THR A 26 -11.14 -6.05 4.07
N ILE A 27 -10.22 -5.29 3.47
CA ILE A 27 -10.11 -3.84 3.69
C ILE A 27 -11.41 -3.13 3.30
N ALA A 28 -11.98 -3.46 2.13
CA ALA A 28 -13.22 -2.84 1.67
C ALA A 28 -14.40 -3.12 2.61
N VAL A 29 -14.53 -4.36 3.12
CA VAL A 29 -15.56 -4.74 4.10
C VAL A 29 -15.38 -3.99 5.41
N ILE A 30 -14.13 -3.87 5.91
CA ILE A 30 -13.85 -3.11 7.14
C ILE A 30 -14.23 -1.64 6.95
N ILE A 31 -13.87 -1.02 5.82
CA ILE A 31 -14.25 0.37 5.52
C ILE A 31 -15.77 0.51 5.47
N ALA A 32 -16.47 -0.38 4.77
CA ALA A 32 -17.93 -0.36 4.69
C ALA A 32 -18.59 -0.51 6.07
N ALA A 33 -18.06 -1.40 6.92
CA ALA A 33 -18.54 -1.57 8.29
C ALA A 33 -18.34 -0.29 9.12
N VAL A 34 -17.18 0.35 9.04
CA VAL A 34 -16.90 1.62 9.73
C VAL A 34 -17.86 2.73 9.27
N VAL A 35 -18.08 2.85 7.96
CA VAL A 35 -19.02 3.83 7.39
C VAL A 35 -20.45 3.58 7.86
N LEU A 36 -20.88 2.31 7.92
CA LEU A 36 -22.22 1.94 8.42
C LEU A 36 -22.40 2.18 9.92
N MET A 37 -21.32 2.23 10.70
CA MET A 37 -21.38 2.53 12.14
C MET A 37 -21.42 4.03 12.44
N MET A 38 -20.93 4.90 11.55
CA MET A 38 -20.99 6.36 11.71
C MET A 38 -22.37 6.92 12.08
N PRO A 39 -23.50 6.49 11.46
CA PRO A 39 -24.82 7.03 11.80
C PRO A 39 -25.45 6.47 13.09
N THR A 40 -24.79 5.53 13.79
CA THR A 40 -25.39 4.81 14.93
C THR A 40 -24.91 5.25 16.32
N ASP A 41 -24.06 6.29 16.41
CA ASP A 41 -23.45 6.82 17.64
C ASP A 41 -22.88 5.73 18.58
N MET A 42 -22.52 4.57 18.03
CA MET A 42 -21.97 3.48 18.82
C MET A 42 -20.50 3.78 19.16
N PRO A 43 -20.13 3.81 20.46
CA PRO A 43 -18.75 3.98 20.86
C PRO A 43 -17.97 2.75 20.42
N PHE A 44 -17.15 2.89 19.38
CA PHE A 44 -16.29 1.81 18.90
C PHE A 44 -14.99 1.80 19.72
N PRO A 45 -14.75 0.78 20.58
CA PRO A 45 -13.52 0.71 21.34
C PRO A 45 -12.34 0.44 20.40
N VAL A 46 -11.57 1.49 20.13
CA VAL A 46 -10.41 1.52 19.21
C VAL A 46 -9.43 0.37 19.49
N GLY A 47 -9.28 -0.04 20.75
CA GLY A 47 -8.41 -1.16 21.16
C GLY A 47 -8.84 -2.54 20.64
N ILE A 48 -10.15 -2.79 20.51
CA ILE A 48 -10.68 -4.08 20.00
C ILE A 48 -10.53 -4.14 18.47
N GLY A 49 -10.73 -3.01 17.79
CA GLY A 49 -10.54 -2.91 16.34
C GLY A 49 -9.13 -3.24 15.89
N ALA A 50 -8.11 -2.74 16.59
CA ALA A 50 -6.72 -3.03 16.28
C ALA A 50 -6.37 -4.52 16.46
N ALA A 51 -6.85 -5.14 17.54
CA ALA A 51 -6.63 -6.56 17.80
C ALA A 51 -7.33 -7.46 16.77
N LEU A 52 -8.58 -7.15 16.42
CA LEU A 52 -9.32 -7.85 15.36
C LEU A 52 -8.65 -7.69 13.99
N GLY A 53 -8.21 -6.48 13.65
CA GLY A 53 -7.50 -6.21 12.39
C GLY A 53 -6.19 -6.99 12.28
N MET A 54 -5.40 -7.04 13.36
CA MET A 54 -4.19 -7.88 13.41
C MET A 54 -4.51 -9.37 13.32
N GLY A 55 -5.55 -9.83 14.03
CA GLY A 55 -6.01 -11.21 14.00
C GLY A 55 -6.40 -11.66 12.58
N ILE A 56 -7.28 -10.90 11.92
CA ILE A 56 -7.70 -11.17 10.54
C ILE A 56 -6.50 -11.11 9.58
N GLY A 57 -5.65 -10.09 9.71
CA GLY A 57 -4.44 -9.96 8.90
C GLY A 57 -3.50 -11.16 9.04
N SER A 58 -3.32 -11.66 10.27
CA SER A 58 -2.48 -12.84 10.53
C SER A 58 -3.06 -14.12 9.93
N LEU A 59 -4.38 -14.32 10.00
CA LEU A 59 -5.07 -15.49 9.45
C LEU A 59 -4.96 -15.53 7.91
N LEU A 60 -5.05 -14.37 7.26
CA LEU A 60 -4.88 -14.27 5.80
C LEU A 60 -3.47 -14.68 5.35
N LEU A 61 -2.45 -14.52 6.19
CA LEU A 61 -1.07 -14.88 5.87
C LEU A 61 -0.75 -16.37 6.04
N ILE A 62 -1.58 -17.13 6.79
CA ILE A 62 -1.35 -18.57 7.04
C ILE A 62 -1.22 -19.40 5.75
N PRO A 63 -2.16 -19.34 4.78
CA PRO A 63 -2.05 -20.14 3.55
C PRO A 63 -0.82 -19.78 2.73
N GLN A 64 -0.42 -18.50 2.72
CA GLN A 64 0.81 -18.08 2.06
C GLN A 64 2.05 -18.65 2.75
N ARG A 65 2.11 -18.61 4.09
CA ARG A 65 3.23 -19.17 4.86
C ARG A 65 3.36 -20.68 4.67
N ARG A 66 2.25 -21.41 4.61
CA ARG A 66 2.26 -22.86 4.32
C ARG A 66 2.83 -23.15 2.94
N LEU A 67 2.37 -22.45 1.91
CA LEU A 67 2.88 -22.61 0.55
C LEU A 67 4.39 -22.28 0.45
N LEU A 68 4.84 -21.22 1.13
CA LEU A 68 6.26 -20.86 1.14
C LEU A 68 7.11 -21.93 1.83
N ASN A 69 6.63 -22.50 2.93
CA ASN A 69 7.31 -23.59 3.63
C ASN A 69 7.33 -24.88 2.78
N GLU A 70 6.23 -25.22 2.10
CA GLU A 70 6.16 -26.36 1.17
C GLU A 70 7.16 -26.23 0.02
N LEU A 71 7.32 -25.02 -0.51
CA LEU A 71 8.28 -24.72 -1.57
C LEU A 71 9.72 -24.53 -1.05
N GLY A 72 9.92 -24.53 0.28
CA GLY A 72 11.20 -24.24 0.91
C GLY A 72 11.76 -22.86 0.55
N LEU A 73 10.87 -21.86 0.40
CA LEU A 73 11.20 -20.50 0.01
C LEU A 73 11.04 -19.54 1.18
N THR A 74 11.96 -18.60 1.31
CA THR A 74 11.75 -17.44 2.18
C THR A 74 10.80 -16.43 1.53
N ASN A 75 10.17 -15.57 2.33
CA ASN A 75 9.37 -14.45 1.83
C ASN A 75 10.16 -13.54 0.86
N VAL A 76 11.46 -13.36 1.13
CA VAL A 76 12.34 -12.50 0.32
C VAL A 76 12.60 -13.15 -1.04
N GLU A 77 12.92 -14.44 -1.07
CA GLU A 77 13.17 -15.19 -2.31
C GLU A 77 11.90 -15.31 -3.16
N ALA A 78 10.76 -15.66 -2.55
CA ALA A 78 9.51 -15.75 -3.26
C ALA A 78 9.12 -14.40 -3.90
N ARG A 79 9.36 -13.29 -3.20
CA ARG A 79 9.12 -11.95 -3.75
C ARG A 79 10.03 -11.65 -4.93
N ALA A 80 11.33 -11.95 -4.81
CA ALA A 80 12.30 -11.76 -5.89
C ALA A 80 11.95 -12.60 -7.13
N ILE A 81 11.53 -13.86 -6.95
CA ILE A 81 11.15 -14.75 -8.04
C ILE A 81 9.88 -14.25 -8.75
N ILE A 82 8.86 -13.84 -7.99
CA ILE A 82 7.62 -13.29 -8.56
C ILE A 82 7.91 -11.99 -9.32
N GLU A 83 8.82 -11.16 -8.82
CA GLU A 83 9.20 -9.89 -9.46
C GLU A 83 9.96 -10.15 -10.76
N ALA A 84 10.93 -11.05 -10.76
CA ALA A 84 11.66 -11.48 -11.96
C ALA A 84 10.73 -12.09 -13.03
N GLU A 85 9.78 -12.94 -12.61
CA GLU A 85 8.83 -13.55 -13.54
C GLU A 85 7.82 -12.53 -14.09
N ARG A 86 7.42 -11.55 -13.27
CA ARG A 86 6.58 -10.44 -13.72
C ARG A 86 7.31 -9.52 -14.70
N GLU A 87 8.61 -9.33 -14.53
CA GLU A 87 9.45 -8.61 -15.49
C GLU A 87 9.58 -9.36 -16.81
N LYS A 88 9.75 -10.70 -16.77
CA LYS A 88 9.73 -11.54 -17.98
C LYS A 88 8.40 -11.50 -18.72
N ARG A 89 7.28 -11.74 -18.01
CA ARG A 89 5.94 -11.76 -18.63
C ARG A 89 5.44 -10.38 -19.06
N GLY A 90 5.93 -9.33 -18.42
CA GLY A 90 5.57 -7.95 -18.74
C GLY A 90 6.33 -7.38 -19.95
N GLY A 91 7.17 -8.16 -20.63
CA GLY A 91 8.08 -7.68 -21.68
C GLY A 91 9.09 -6.64 -21.17
N LEU A 92 9.24 -6.54 -19.85
CA LEU A 92 10.03 -5.51 -19.18
C LEU A 92 11.51 -5.84 -19.25
N ALA A 93 11.84 -7.12 -19.23
CA ALA A 93 13.19 -7.63 -19.44
C ALA A 93 13.72 -7.34 -20.86
N ASP A 94 12.82 -7.11 -21.82
CA ASP A 94 13.18 -6.83 -23.23
C ASP A 94 13.20 -5.33 -23.55
N LEU A 95 12.71 -4.48 -22.65
CA LEU A 95 12.74 -3.03 -22.86
C LEU A 95 14.16 -2.49 -22.76
N PRO A 96 14.58 -1.58 -23.67
CA PRO A 96 15.87 -0.91 -23.56
C PRO A 96 15.95 -0.10 -22.26
N PRO A 97 17.16 0.05 -21.69
CA PRO A 97 17.33 0.67 -20.37
C PRO A 97 16.80 2.11 -20.31
N GLU A 98 16.83 2.85 -21.42
CA GLU A 98 16.23 4.19 -21.51
C GLU A 98 14.71 4.19 -21.32
N ALA A 99 14.01 3.21 -21.90
CA ALA A 99 12.56 3.10 -21.77
C ALA A 99 12.17 2.74 -20.33
N ARG A 100 12.97 1.91 -19.65
CA ARG A 100 12.79 1.60 -18.22
C ARG A 100 13.00 2.84 -17.35
N ALA A 101 14.06 3.61 -17.62
CA ALA A 101 14.34 4.86 -16.92
C ALA A 101 13.18 5.86 -17.03
N ARG A 102 12.63 6.06 -18.24
CA ARG A 102 11.48 6.96 -18.46
C ARG A 102 10.23 6.51 -17.68
N ARG A 103 9.97 5.21 -17.65
CA ARG A 103 8.81 4.66 -16.93
C ARG A 103 8.94 4.83 -15.42
N GLU A 104 10.09 4.48 -14.85
CA GLU A 104 10.33 4.64 -13.41
C GLU A 104 10.36 6.13 -13.00
N ALA A 105 10.85 7.02 -13.86
CA ALA A 105 10.75 8.46 -13.65
C ALA A 105 9.28 8.94 -13.63
N ARG A 106 8.43 8.46 -14.56
CA ARG A 106 6.99 8.77 -14.53
C ARG A 106 6.33 8.26 -13.26
N ARG A 107 6.61 7.02 -12.83
CA ARG A 107 6.10 6.46 -11.57
C ARG A 107 6.54 7.27 -10.37
N ALA A 108 7.81 7.68 -10.32
CA ALA A 108 8.32 8.54 -9.27
C ALA A 108 7.55 9.88 -9.21
N GLY A 109 7.25 10.47 -10.37
CA GLY A 109 6.41 11.67 -10.49
C GLY A 109 4.99 11.46 -9.97
N VAL A 110 4.32 10.37 -10.38
CA VAL A 110 2.96 10.05 -9.90
C VAL A 110 2.94 9.88 -8.38
N PHE A 111 3.87 9.11 -7.81
CA PHE A 111 3.95 8.92 -6.36
C PHE A 111 4.30 10.21 -5.61
N LEU A 112 5.11 11.10 -6.21
CA LEU A 112 5.40 12.40 -5.65
C LEU A 112 4.14 13.26 -5.58
N VAL A 113 3.40 13.36 -6.68
CA VAL A 113 2.16 14.15 -6.76
C VAL A 113 1.13 13.61 -5.75
N VAL A 114 0.89 12.30 -5.73
CA VAL A 114 -0.03 11.68 -4.76
C VAL A 114 0.42 11.96 -3.31
N GLY A 115 1.72 11.80 -3.01
CA GLY A 115 2.26 12.10 -1.69
C GLY A 115 2.07 13.57 -1.29
N LEU A 116 2.29 14.52 -2.20
CA LEU A 116 2.08 15.94 -1.97
C LEU A 116 0.61 16.28 -1.74
N VAL A 117 -0.30 15.71 -2.54
CA VAL A 117 -1.75 15.88 -2.35
C VAL A 117 -2.17 15.39 -0.96
N LEU A 118 -1.65 14.24 -0.51
CA LEU A 118 -1.92 13.74 0.84
C LEU A 118 -1.37 14.68 1.92
N VAL A 119 -0.20 15.29 1.72
CA VAL A 119 0.31 16.31 2.67
C VAL A 119 -0.64 17.50 2.76
N VAL A 120 -1.17 17.99 1.64
CA VAL A 120 -2.16 19.08 1.62
C VAL A 120 -3.44 18.66 2.35
N ILE A 121 -3.96 17.46 2.07
CA ILE A 121 -5.14 16.91 2.75
C ILE A 121 -4.90 16.83 4.26
N LEU A 122 -3.73 16.34 4.69
CA LEU A 122 -3.36 16.29 6.11
C LEU A 122 -3.36 17.68 6.74
N SER A 123 -2.79 18.68 6.08
CA SER A 123 -2.75 20.05 6.60
C SER A 123 -4.15 20.64 6.78
N VAL A 124 -5.02 20.50 5.78
CA VAL A 124 -6.41 20.98 5.83
C VAL A 124 -7.21 20.24 6.91
N ALA A 125 -7.09 18.91 6.94
CA ALA A 125 -7.75 18.07 7.91
C ALA A 125 -7.32 18.37 9.35
N ALA A 126 -6.01 18.49 9.58
CA ALA A 126 -5.46 18.82 10.89
C ALA A 126 -5.91 20.20 11.36
N PHE A 127 -5.89 21.21 10.47
CA PHE A 127 -6.36 22.55 10.80
C PHE A 127 -7.84 22.55 11.22
N TYR A 128 -8.68 21.84 10.46
CA TYR A 128 -10.11 21.70 10.79
C TYR A 128 -10.32 20.97 12.12
N PHE A 129 -9.67 19.81 12.28
CA PHE A 129 -9.80 18.97 13.46
C PHE A 129 -9.36 19.70 14.72
N PHE A 130 -8.15 20.28 14.75
CA PHE A 130 -7.65 20.99 15.93
C PHE A 130 -8.40 22.29 16.21
N GLY A 131 -8.95 22.95 15.18
CA GLY A 131 -9.78 24.14 15.34
C GLY A 131 -11.11 23.86 16.05
N HIS A 132 -11.68 22.67 15.83
CA HIS A 132 -12.98 22.28 16.41
C HIS A 132 -12.85 21.32 17.60
N ALA A 133 -11.69 20.69 17.80
CA ALA A 133 -11.45 19.77 18.92
C ALA A 133 -11.57 20.44 20.30
N GLY A 134 -11.39 21.76 20.40
CA GLY A 134 -11.60 22.51 21.64
C GLY A 134 -13.07 22.81 21.96
N GLN A 135 -13.97 22.65 21.00
CA GLN A 135 -15.41 22.92 21.15
C GLN A 135 -16.19 21.67 21.63
N THR A 136 -15.56 20.50 21.70
CA THR A 136 -16.22 19.22 21.99
C THR A 136 -16.30 18.88 23.49
N VAL A 137 -16.17 19.88 24.37
CA VAL A 137 -16.19 19.71 25.85
C VAL A 137 -17.57 20.06 26.44
N GLU A 138 -18.40 20.83 25.73
CA GLU A 138 -19.82 21.02 26.09
C GLU A 138 -20.63 19.83 25.55
N GLU A 139 -21.68 19.43 26.29
CA GLU A 139 -22.42 18.14 26.22
C GLU A 139 -23.03 17.74 24.86
N ASP A 140 -22.83 18.51 23.79
CA ASP A 140 -23.18 18.17 22.42
C ASP A 140 -21.89 17.98 21.59
N ALA A 141 -21.45 16.73 21.46
CA ALA A 141 -20.39 16.37 20.51
C ALA A 141 -20.76 16.93 19.11
N PRO A 142 -19.78 17.39 18.29
CA PRO A 142 -20.10 17.97 17.01
C PRO A 142 -20.77 16.89 16.15
N THR A 143 -22.07 17.05 15.93
CA THR A 143 -22.87 16.33 14.92
C THR A 143 -22.41 16.64 13.50
N ASP A 144 -21.37 17.48 13.36
CA ASP A 144 -20.75 17.86 12.11
C ASP A 144 -19.99 16.69 11.47
N PRO A 145 -20.50 16.14 10.35
CA PRO A 145 -19.84 15.06 9.63
C PRO A 145 -18.43 15.44 9.16
N TRP A 146 -18.16 16.73 8.95
CA TRP A 146 -16.85 17.21 8.52
C TRP A 146 -15.76 17.03 9.57
N PHE A 147 -16.10 17.04 10.86
CA PHE A 147 -15.15 16.74 11.93
C PHE A 147 -14.66 15.29 11.82
N ALA A 148 -15.56 14.32 11.69
CA ALA A 148 -15.21 12.91 11.49
C ALA A 148 -14.42 12.70 10.18
N VAL A 149 -14.88 13.30 9.07
CA VAL A 149 -14.18 13.23 7.78
C VAL A 149 -12.76 13.78 7.89
N SER A 150 -12.56 14.91 8.59
CA SER A 150 -11.24 15.49 8.80
C SER A 150 -10.32 14.54 9.58
N PHE A 151 -10.81 13.88 10.63
CA PHE A 151 -10.02 12.91 11.38
C PHE A 151 -9.57 11.73 10.49
N PHE A 152 -10.49 11.08 9.78
CA PHE A 152 -10.16 9.92 8.94
C PHE A 152 -9.30 10.28 7.73
N ALA A 153 -9.61 11.39 7.04
CA ALA A 153 -8.81 11.87 5.92
C ALA A 153 -7.40 12.27 6.38
N GLY A 154 -7.29 12.95 7.51
CA GLY A 154 -6.01 13.30 8.14
C GLY A 154 -5.22 12.06 8.54
N PHE A 155 -5.85 11.07 9.16
CA PHE A 155 -5.18 9.83 9.57
C PHE A 155 -4.67 9.03 8.36
N VAL A 156 -5.50 8.85 7.32
CA VAL A 156 -5.08 8.18 6.08
C VAL A 156 -3.92 8.93 5.43
N ALA A 157 -4.00 10.26 5.36
CA ALA A 157 -2.94 11.09 4.80
C ALA A 157 -1.63 11.01 5.61
N LEU A 158 -1.72 10.97 6.94
CA LEU A 158 -0.59 10.81 7.84
C LEU A 158 0.11 9.45 7.64
N CYS A 159 -0.66 8.37 7.48
CA CYS A 159 -0.10 7.03 7.28
C CYS A 159 0.43 6.81 5.86
N ALA A 160 -0.34 7.22 4.84
CA ALA A 160 -0.04 6.90 3.45
C ALA A 160 0.92 7.92 2.79
N GLY A 161 0.82 9.20 3.14
CA GLY A 161 1.62 10.28 2.55
C GLY A 161 3.13 10.01 2.59
N PRO A 162 3.71 9.72 3.78
CA PRO A 162 5.12 9.37 3.90
C PRO A 162 5.52 8.14 3.06
N ALA A 163 4.67 7.11 3.02
CA ALA A 163 4.93 5.91 2.24
C ALA A 163 5.00 6.22 0.73
N PHE A 164 4.11 7.07 0.21
CA PHE A 164 4.13 7.50 -1.19
C PHE A 164 5.37 8.36 -1.52
N LEU A 165 5.76 9.28 -0.63
CA LEU A 165 6.97 10.09 -0.82
C LEU A 165 8.25 9.23 -0.79
N LEU A 166 8.32 8.24 0.11
CA LEU A 166 9.43 7.28 0.14
C LEU A 166 9.45 6.42 -1.13
N GLN A 167 8.29 5.97 -1.60
CA GLN A 167 8.20 5.19 -2.84
C GLN A 167 8.62 6.02 -4.06
N SER A 168 8.26 7.30 -4.12
CA SER A 168 8.73 8.22 -5.15
C SER A 168 10.26 8.30 -5.19
N ARG A 169 10.91 8.46 -4.04
CA ARG A 169 12.38 8.47 -3.94
C ARG A 169 13.01 7.16 -4.42
N ARG A 170 12.41 6.01 -4.08
CA ARG A 170 12.88 4.70 -4.56
C ARG A 170 12.78 4.58 -6.08
N CYS A 171 11.64 4.92 -6.67
CA CYS A 171 11.46 4.91 -8.12
C CYS A 171 12.42 5.88 -8.82
N LYS A 172 12.68 7.06 -8.23
CA LYS A 172 13.66 8.01 -8.78
C LYS A 172 15.08 7.43 -8.80
N ARG A 173 15.53 6.84 -7.69
CA ARG A 173 16.86 6.17 -7.63
C ARG A 173 16.98 5.04 -8.64
N LEU A 174 15.93 4.24 -8.80
CA LEU A 174 15.89 3.18 -9.83
C LEU A 174 15.98 3.78 -11.24
N ALA A 175 15.22 4.84 -11.53
CA ALA A 175 15.29 5.52 -12.82
C ALA A 175 16.70 6.04 -13.12
N ASP A 176 17.37 6.62 -12.13
CA ASP A 176 18.74 7.12 -12.28
C ASP A 176 19.74 5.97 -12.52
N SER A 177 19.61 4.83 -11.81
CA SER A 177 20.45 3.66 -12.09
C SER A 177 20.29 3.09 -13.50
N TRP A 178 19.06 3.14 -14.05
CA TRP A 178 18.81 2.70 -15.43
C TRP A 178 19.36 3.68 -16.46
N ARG A 179 19.39 4.99 -16.16
CA ARG A 179 20.05 5.99 -17.01
C ARG A 179 21.55 5.79 -17.04
N GLU A 180 22.16 5.49 -15.89
CA GLU A 180 23.59 5.18 -15.82
C GLU A 180 23.94 3.90 -16.60
N ALA A 181 23.08 2.87 -16.52
CA ALA A 181 23.25 1.65 -17.32
C ALA A 181 23.17 1.93 -18.82
N ALA A 182 22.18 2.71 -19.28
CA ALA A 182 22.05 3.12 -20.68
C ALA A 182 23.28 3.91 -21.16
N ALA A 183 23.79 4.84 -20.33
CA ALA A 183 24.97 5.64 -20.66
C ALA A 183 26.25 4.81 -20.77
N LYS A 184 26.33 3.65 -20.09
CA LYS A 184 27.45 2.70 -20.22
C LYS A 184 27.35 1.85 -21.47
N GLU A 185 26.15 1.47 -21.91
CA GLU A 185 25.94 0.70 -23.15
C GLU A 185 26.17 1.54 -24.42
N ALA A 186 26.02 2.86 -24.33
CA ALA A 186 26.25 3.78 -25.44
C ALA A 186 27.72 4.20 -25.65
N ARG A 187 28.64 3.76 -24.78
CA ARG A 187 30.09 4.02 -24.86
C ARG A 187 30.83 2.80 -25.37
#